data_AF-A0A975Y2Q3-F1
#
_entry.id   AF-A0A975Y2Q3-F1
#
_cell.length_a   1.000
_cell.length_b   1.000
_cell.length_c   1.000
_cell.angle_alpha   90.00
_cell.angle_beta   90.00
_cell.angle_gamma   90.00
#
_symmetry.space_group_name_H-M   'P 1'
#
loop_
_entity.id
_entity.type
_entity.pdbx_description
1 polymer ?
#
loop_
_entity_poly.entity_id
_entity_poly.type
_entity_poly.pdbx_seq_one_letter_code
_entity_poly.pdbx_strand_id
1 'polypeptide(L)'
;MLITTTASDSEGTLGGLVELARPEKLERVMVNALRRGERCSSDPICSHRAPRGKEDFLHGAACHFCLFVSETSCERTNRFLDRRMVLGLFVDDEVSTPGLLSPLIGTAG
;
A
#
# COMPACT_ATOMS: atom_id res chain seq x y z
N MET A 1 -5.58 -11.21 -4.42
CA MET A 1 -6.16 -10.40 -3.33
C MET A 1 -7.54 -10.96 -3.04
N LEU A 2 -7.81 -11.40 -1.80
CA LEU A 2 -9.09 -11.97 -1.39
C LEU A 2 -9.68 -11.03 -0.33
N ILE A 3 -10.86 -10.46 -0.62
CA ILE A 3 -11.63 -9.71 0.38
C ILE A 3 -12.69 -10.67 0.91
N THR A 4 -12.56 -11.09 2.17
CA THR A 4 -13.53 -11.97 2.85
C THR A 4 -14.16 -11.21 4.01
N THR A 5 -15.48 -11.36 4.17
CA THR A 5 -16.21 -10.84 5.32
C THR A 5 -16.69 -12.04 6.13
N THR A 6 -16.07 -12.30 7.28
CA THR A 6 -16.52 -13.33 8.22
C THR A 6 -17.40 -12.69 9.28
N ALA A 7 -18.72 -12.81 9.15
CA ALA A 7 -19.65 -12.51 10.23
C ALA A 7 -20.48 -13.78 10.48
N SER A 8 -20.28 -14.41 11.64
CA SER A 8 -20.92 -15.68 11.97
C SER A 8 -22.37 -15.54 12.40
N ASP A 9 -22.82 -14.36 12.87
CA ASP A 9 -24.19 -14.21 13.36
C ASP A 9 -24.62 -12.75 13.58
N SER A 10 -24.62 -11.92 12.53
CA SER A 10 -25.42 -10.69 12.57
C SER A 10 -25.90 -10.31 11.18
N GLU A 11 -27.20 -10.44 10.98
CA GLU A 11 -27.93 -9.85 9.87
C GLU A 11 -27.65 -8.33 9.82
N GLY A 12 -26.84 -7.92 8.84
CA GLY A 12 -26.87 -6.55 8.29
C GLY A 12 -26.03 -5.49 8.98
N THR A 13 -24.70 -5.50 8.80
CA THR A 13 -23.87 -4.28 8.99
C THR A 13 -22.71 -4.12 8.02
N LEU A 14 -22.26 -5.18 7.34
CA LEU A 14 -21.14 -5.12 6.39
C LEU A 14 -21.55 -5.04 4.91
N GLY A 15 -22.84 -4.85 4.61
CA GLY A 15 -23.34 -4.75 3.23
C GLY A 15 -22.63 -3.67 2.41
N GLY A 16 -22.21 -2.57 3.04
CA GLY A 16 -21.40 -1.53 2.40
C GLY A 16 -20.00 -1.99 1.98
N LEU A 17 -19.37 -2.93 2.70
CA LEU A 17 -18.06 -3.49 2.31
C LEU A 17 -18.21 -4.49 1.18
N VAL A 18 -19.25 -5.33 1.23
CA VAL A 18 -19.60 -6.25 0.14
C VAL A 18 -19.89 -5.46 -1.14
N GLU A 19 -20.58 -4.32 -1.01
CA GLU A 19 -20.84 -3.41 -2.12
C GLU A 19 -19.56 -2.84 -2.74
N LEU A 20 -18.55 -2.52 -1.92
CA LEU A 20 -17.24 -2.04 -2.40
C LEU A 20 -16.44 -3.13 -3.13
N ALA A 21 -16.77 -4.42 -2.94
CA ALA A 21 -16.13 -5.52 -3.63
C ALA A 21 -16.62 -5.69 -5.09
N ARG A 22 -17.68 -4.97 -5.52
CA ARG A 22 -18.10 -4.94 -6.92
C ARG A 22 -16.97 -4.43 -7.81
N PRO A 23 -16.67 -5.06 -8.97
CA PRO A 23 -15.49 -4.77 -9.78
C PRO A 23 -15.26 -3.28 -10.04
N GLU A 24 -16.30 -2.53 -10.41
CA GLU A 24 -16.22 -1.12 -10.78
C GLU A 24 -15.91 -0.23 -9.56
N LYS A 25 -16.38 -0.63 -8.37
CA LYS A 25 -16.11 0.09 -7.12
C LYS A 25 -14.74 -0.27 -6.58
N LEU A 26 -14.37 -1.54 -6.65
CA LEU A 26 -13.08 -2.02 -6.20
C LEU A 26 -11.94 -1.41 -7.02
N GLU A 27 -12.10 -1.33 -8.35
CA GLU A 27 -11.14 -0.67 -9.23
C GLU A 27 -10.89 0.78 -8.78
N ARG A 28 -11.95 1.54 -8.53
CA ARG A 28 -11.84 2.92 -8.02
C ARG A 28 -11.13 2.98 -6.67
N VAL A 29 -11.44 2.06 -5.75
CA VAL A 29 -10.77 1.99 -4.44
C VAL A 29 -9.27 1.71 -4.61
N MET A 30 -8.91 0.76 -5.48
CA MET A 30 -7.53 0.39 -5.78
C MET A 30 -6.75 1.55 -6.41
N VAL A 31 -7.30 2.20 -7.45
CA VAL A 31 -6.65 3.36 -8.10
C VAL A 31 -6.45 4.50 -7.09
N ASN A 32 -7.44 4.78 -6.26
CA ASN A 32 -7.32 5.80 -5.22
C ASN A 32 -6.26 5.45 -4.16
N ALA A 33 -6.16 4.18 -3.77
CA ALA A 33 -5.12 3.71 -2.85
C ALA A 33 -3.72 3.86 -3.45
N LEU A 34 -3.55 3.50 -4.73
CA LEU A 34 -2.30 3.67 -5.46
C LEU A 34 -1.89 5.15 -5.56
N ARG A 35 -2.80 6.05 -5.95
CA ARG A 35 -2.57 7.50 -5.98
C ARG A 35 -2.16 8.06 -4.63
N ARG A 36 -2.84 7.64 -3.55
CA ARG A 36 -2.45 8.04 -2.18
C ARG A 36 -1.03 7.57 -1.85
N GLY A 37 -0.65 6.39 -2.33
CA GLY A 37 0.69 5.85 -2.16
C GLY A 37 1.79 6.61 -2.90
N GLU A 38 1.49 7.46 -3.88
CA GLU A 38 2.51 8.21 -4.63
C GLU A 38 3.25 9.24 -3.76
N ARG A 39 2.66 9.66 -2.64
CA ARG A 39 3.21 10.70 -1.76
C ARG A 39 3.10 10.29 -0.30
N CYS A 40 4.08 10.67 0.49
CA CYS A 40 4.12 10.48 1.93
C CYS A 40 4.52 11.81 2.56
N SER A 41 3.91 12.16 3.69
CA SER A 41 4.27 13.37 4.44
C SER A 41 5.71 13.36 4.95
N SER A 42 6.38 12.20 4.94
CA SER A 42 7.80 12.06 5.29
C SER A 42 8.72 11.90 4.08
N ASP A 43 8.23 12.11 2.86
CA ASP A 43 9.14 12.23 1.71
C ASP A 43 9.99 13.50 1.81
N PRO A 44 11.27 13.49 1.36
CA PRO A 44 11.96 12.40 0.64
C PRO A 44 12.60 11.33 1.55
N ILE A 45 12.61 11.52 2.87
CA ILE A 45 13.25 10.58 3.80
C ILE A 45 12.63 9.18 3.69
N CYS A 46 11.30 9.09 3.56
CA CYS A 46 10.60 7.84 3.39
C CYS A 46 10.92 7.19 2.03
N SER A 47 10.72 7.91 0.92
CA SER A 47 10.94 7.37 -0.42
C SER A 47 12.39 6.94 -0.69
N HIS A 48 13.39 7.64 -0.15
CA HIS A 48 14.82 7.33 -0.36
C HIS A 48 15.36 6.28 0.61
N ARG A 49 14.56 5.75 1.53
CA ARG A 49 15.03 4.78 2.52
C ARG A 49 15.48 3.48 1.85
N ALA A 50 16.76 3.12 2.01
CA ALA A 50 17.35 1.87 1.56
C ALA A 50 17.70 0.99 2.77
N PRO A 51 17.21 -0.26 2.85
CA PRO A 51 17.73 -1.22 3.82
C PRO A 51 19.23 -1.49 3.52
N ARG A 52 20.13 -1.29 4.49
CA ARG A 52 21.58 -1.59 4.37
C ARG A 52 22.05 -2.40 5.60
N GLY A 53 23.00 -3.32 5.42
CA GLY A 53 23.63 -4.09 6.52
C GLY A 53 22.91 -5.38 6.93
N LYS A 54 23.38 -6.02 8.02
CA LYS A 54 22.82 -7.28 8.59
C LYS A 54 21.68 -7.06 9.60
N GLU A 55 21.28 -5.82 9.85
CA GLU A 55 20.35 -5.34 10.89
C GLU A 55 19.65 -4.08 10.28
N ASP A 56 18.36 -3.69 10.46
CA ASP A 56 17.41 -3.96 11.57
C ASP A 56 15.89 -3.88 11.28
N PHE A 57 15.44 -3.31 10.15
CA PHE A 57 14.02 -3.32 9.79
C PHE A 57 13.84 -3.43 8.28
N LEU A 58 13.08 -4.42 7.82
CA LEU A 58 12.81 -4.71 6.40
C LEU A 58 11.77 -3.73 5.82
N HIS A 59 11.92 -2.44 6.11
CA HIS A 59 11.05 -1.39 5.61
C HIS A 59 11.84 -0.58 4.57
N GLY A 60 11.38 -0.62 3.31
CA GLY A 60 11.83 0.28 2.26
C GLY A 60 11.13 1.63 2.38
N ALA A 61 10.47 2.09 1.30
CA ALA A 61 9.63 3.28 1.34
C ALA A 61 8.28 3.01 2.05
N ALA A 62 8.35 2.79 3.37
CA ALA A 62 7.21 2.48 4.24
C ALA A 62 7.39 3.09 5.63
N CYS A 63 6.32 3.72 6.15
CA CYS A 63 6.28 4.31 7.48
C CYS A 63 4.83 4.48 7.98
N HIS A 64 4.67 5.05 9.19
CA HIS A 64 3.38 5.37 9.82
C HIS A 64 2.48 6.33 9.02
N PHE A 65 3.06 7.15 8.14
CA PHE A 65 2.29 8.09 7.34
C PHE A 65 1.75 7.50 6.03
N CYS A 66 2.19 6.30 5.62
CA CYS A 66 1.82 5.76 4.30
C CYS A 66 1.38 4.29 4.29
N LEU A 67 2.11 3.38 4.95
CA LEU A 67 1.90 1.93 4.78
C LEU A 67 1.71 1.17 6.08
N PHE A 68 2.19 1.69 7.22
CA PHE A 68 2.01 0.97 8.47
C PHE A 68 0.57 1.06 8.93
N VAL A 69 0.05 -0.08 9.35
CA VAL A 69 -1.25 -0.19 10.02
C VAL A 69 -1.04 -0.55 11.49
N SER A 70 -2.11 -0.54 12.29
CA SER A 70 -2.09 -1.00 13.68
C SER A 70 -1.49 -2.39 13.79
N GLU A 71 -0.72 -2.62 14.86
CA GLU A 71 -0.06 -3.90 15.12
C GLU A 71 -1.05 -5.06 15.16
N THR A 72 -2.21 -4.86 15.79
CA THR A 72 -3.31 -5.83 15.86
C THR A 72 -3.91 -6.18 14.50
N SER A 73 -3.67 -5.36 13.47
CA SER A 73 -4.14 -5.59 12.10
C SER A 73 -3.05 -6.14 11.18
N CYS A 74 -1.79 -6.16 11.61
CA CYS A 74 -0.67 -6.60 10.80
C CYS A 74 -0.01 -7.86 11.37
N GLU A 75 -0.34 -9.01 10.82
CA GLU A 75 0.24 -10.31 11.19
C GLU A 75 1.76 -10.41 10.91
N ARG A 76 2.32 -9.47 10.13
CA ARG A 76 3.75 -9.43 9.78
C ARG A 76 4.49 -8.24 10.40
N THR A 77 3.90 -7.57 11.39
CA THR A 77 4.53 -6.46 12.12
C THR A 77 5.04 -5.35 11.20
N ASN A 78 4.28 -5.04 10.15
CA ASN A 78 4.61 -4.07 9.11
C ASN A 78 5.96 -4.29 8.37
N ARG A 79 6.55 -5.49 8.44
CA ARG A 79 7.84 -5.81 7.81
C ARG A 79 7.69 -6.12 6.32
N PHE A 80 8.80 -5.96 5.57
CA PHE A 80 8.89 -6.22 4.12
C PHE A 80 7.99 -5.33 3.28
N LEU A 81 7.79 -4.09 3.73
CA LEU A 81 6.93 -3.12 3.06
C LEU A 81 7.77 -2.10 2.30
N ASP A 82 7.40 -1.89 1.04
CA ASP A 82 7.99 -0.88 0.17
C ASP A 82 7.00 -0.49 -0.92
N ARG A 83 6.48 0.75 -0.88
CA ARG A 83 5.54 1.18 -1.92
C ARG A 83 6.19 1.36 -3.30
N ARG A 84 7.52 1.43 -3.39
CA ARG A 84 8.25 1.47 -4.68
C ARG A 84 8.03 0.20 -5.50
N MET A 85 7.69 -0.93 -4.87
CA MET A 85 7.38 -2.17 -5.59
C MET A 85 6.11 -2.06 -6.44
N VAL A 86 5.15 -1.24 -6.03
CA VAL A 86 3.88 -1.06 -6.74
C VAL A 86 3.80 0.29 -7.46
N LEU A 87 4.61 1.27 -7.06
CA LEU A 87 4.63 2.64 -7.59
C LEU A 87 6.03 3.04 -8.06
N GLY A 88 6.12 3.66 -9.23
CA GLY A 88 7.34 4.35 -9.66
C GLY A 88 7.50 5.66 -8.92
N LEU A 89 8.29 5.67 -7.85
CA LEU A 89 8.67 6.91 -7.16
C LEU A 89 9.96 7.47 -7.76
N PHE A 90 10.05 8.80 -7.83
CA PHE A 90 11.29 9.49 -8.17
C PHE A 90 12.25 9.42 -6.99
N VAL A 91 13.29 8.60 -7.10
CA VAL A 91 14.32 8.34 -6.10
C VAL A 91 15.66 8.13 -6.82
N ASP A 92 16.76 8.07 -6.07
CA ASP A 92 18.08 7.79 -6.63
C ASP A 92 18.15 6.38 -7.26
N ASP A 93 18.97 6.21 -8.29
CA ASP A 93 19.12 4.94 -9.02
C ASP A 93 19.52 3.77 -8.12
N GLU A 94 20.24 4.04 -7.02
CA GLU A 94 20.65 3.05 -6.03
C GLU A 94 19.47 2.34 -5.35
N VAL A 95 18.30 2.98 -5.31
CA VAL A 95 17.13 2.54 -4.53
C VAL A 95 15.85 2.45 -5.36
N SER A 96 15.96 2.66 -6.67
CA SER A 96 14.85 2.58 -7.62
C SER A 96 14.35 1.15 -7.75
N THR A 97 13.02 0.98 -7.73
CA THR A 97 12.35 -0.31 -7.94
C THR A 97 11.33 -0.16 -9.06
N PRO A 98 11.20 -1.13 -9.98
CA PRO A 98 10.13 -1.10 -10.97
C PRO A 98 8.76 -1.12 -10.29
N GLY A 99 8.01 -0.03 -10.42
CA GLY A 99 6.67 0.06 -9.87
C GLY A 99 5.68 -0.75 -10.70
N LEU A 100 5.35 -1.96 -10.24
CA LEU A 100 4.52 -2.95 -10.95
C LEU A 100 3.19 -2.39 -11.46
N LEU A 101 2.58 -1.47 -10.72
CA LEU A 101 1.26 -0.92 -11.00
C LEU A 101 1.29 0.54 -11.49
N SER A 102 2.48 1.09 -11.76
CA SER A 102 2.63 2.46 -12.27
C SER A 102 1.80 2.76 -13.53
N PRO A 103 1.65 1.83 -14.50
CA PRO A 103 0.81 2.07 -15.68
C PRO A 103 -0.66 2.34 -15.36
N LEU A 104 -1.17 1.85 -14.22
CA LEU A 104 -2.57 2.06 -13.80
C LEU A 104 -2.84 3.47 -13.28
N ILE A 105 -1.80 4.26 -13.03
CA ILE A 105 -1.92 5.61 -12.48
C ILE A 105 -1.66 6.67 -13.56
N GLY A 106 -0.86 6.32 -14.59
CA GLY A 106 -0.54 7.18 -15.73
C GLY A 106 -1.62 7.32 -16.81
N THR A 107 -2.76 6.63 -16.68
CA THR A 107 -3.89 6.69 -17.65
C THR A 107 -5.00 7.68 -17.25
N ALA A 108 -4.75 8.55 -16.26
CA ALA A 108 -5.69 9.61 -15.90
C ALA A 108 -5.20 10.97 -16.40
N GLY A 109 -5.32 11.15 -17.72
CA GLY A 109 -5.16 12.42 -18.43
C GLY A 109 -5.99 12.37 -19.71
#